data_AF-A0A6L7ES99-F1
#
_entry.id   AF-A0A6L7ES99-F1
#
_cell.length_a   1.000
_cell.length_b   1.000
_cell.length_c   1.000
_cell.angle_alpha   90.00
_cell.angle_beta   90.00
_cell.angle_gamma   90.00
#
_symmetry.space_group_name_H-M   'P 1'
#
loop_
_entity.id
_entity.type
_entity.pdbx_description
1 polymer ?
#
loop_
_entity_poly.entity_id
_entity_poly.type
_entity_poly.pdbx_seq_one_letter_code
_entity_poly.pdbx_strand_id
1 'polypeptide(L)'
;MIRNERQRRVTRTQRMRLRQALDEIDASSAPDWQKQASAASLNTQIMDLDLELADYAALQASTASVTAVANLADLPRSLVRARIALGLTQRELAERLGLREQQVQRYEASDYAGASVGRLQEVMTALDVTFDGEVGLPAAANNGAALRRGLRGIGLSSETLSRRFFGQGSDDAPTHGWMIAAARAARIFDLDIARAITGDIPPRTSLAAFRATRTANREALNGYAVFAEYLARLLLRVCTQEYRPLPSAAELRTRLGDDLVERPLESLTRVAWEHGVPVLPLRDRGAFHGACWRIEGRPVIGLKNTFRSPDRWAFLLAHELHHADNPSEGAVLEADLPVAEWREQPAERAADDFAAELLLGPTAEAMVRVAVQRAGGQAARLVDEVPAVAAAGNVSLGLFADHVAARTGQSGVNWWPTATQLHSGTEDAWLIVRNCLFDYVDLTRLDSLDRDILIDGIGL
;
A
#
# COMPACT_ATOMS: atom_id res chain seq x y z
N MET A 1 -5.37 -28.48 -2.14
CA MET A 1 -6.35 -29.48 -2.64
C MET A 1 -5.64 -30.62 -3.35
N ILE A 2 -5.88 -31.84 -2.85
CA ILE A 2 -5.42 -33.10 -3.46
C ILE A 2 -6.27 -33.41 -4.70
N ARG A 3 -5.62 -33.69 -5.83
CA ARG A 3 -6.29 -33.93 -7.13
C ARG A 3 -6.23 -35.38 -7.58
N ASN A 4 -5.29 -36.18 -7.06
CA ASN A 4 -5.13 -37.59 -7.46
C ASN A 4 -4.56 -38.46 -6.32
N GLU A 5 -4.60 -39.77 -6.53
CA GLU A 5 -4.17 -40.77 -5.55
C GLU A 5 -2.66 -40.68 -5.24
N ARG A 6 -1.83 -40.24 -6.20
CA ARG A 6 -0.40 -40.01 -5.95
C ARG A 6 -0.19 -38.88 -4.95
N GLN A 7 -0.88 -37.74 -5.13
CA GLN A 7 -0.84 -36.61 -4.20
C GLN A 7 -1.37 -37.02 -2.82
N ARG A 8 -2.46 -37.79 -2.76
CA ARG A 8 -2.98 -38.34 -1.50
C ARG A 8 -1.94 -39.14 -0.73
N ARG A 9 -1.21 -40.04 -1.41
CA ARG A 9 -0.15 -40.86 -0.78
C ARG A 9 1.01 -40.01 -0.26
N VAL A 10 1.42 -39.00 -1.02
CA VAL A 10 2.47 -38.05 -0.61
C VAL A 10 2.00 -37.26 0.62
N THR A 11 0.81 -36.67 0.59
CA THR A 11 0.22 -35.92 1.70
C THR A 11 0.09 -36.78 2.96
N ARG A 12 -0.38 -38.03 2.83
CA ARG A 12 -0.46 -38.98 3.96
C ARG A 12 0.91 -39.29 4.55
N THR A 13 1.93 -39.45 3.71
CA THR A 13 3.31 -39.70 4.14
C THR A 13 3.88 -38.49 4.88
N GLN A 14 3.66 -37.28 4.36
CA GLN A 14 4.08 -36.03 4.99
C GLN A 14 3.42 -35.84 6.35
N ARG A 15 2.11 -36.09 6.44
CA ARG A 15 1.39 -36.06 7.72
C ARG A 15 1.96 -37.04 8.75
N MET A 16 2.30 -38.26 8.34
CA MET A 16 2.93 -39.23 9.26
C MET A 16 4.28 -38.74 9.77
N ARG A 17 5.10 -38.11 8.92
CA ARG A 17 6.37 -37.52 9.34
C ARG A 17 6.19 -36.37 10.33
N LEU A 18 5.22 -35.49 10.10
CA LEU A 18 4.93 -34.38 11.02
C LEU A 18 4.43 -34.89 12.38
N ARG A 19 3.64 -35.96 12.41
CA ARG A 19 3.23 -36.61 13.66
C ARG A 19 4.40 -37.24 14.40
N GLN A 20 5.29 -37.93 13.69
CA GLN A 20 6.48 -38.49 14.31
C GLN A 20 7.38 -37.40 14.90
N ALA A 21 7.54 -36.26 14.21
CA ALA A 21 8.27 -35.11 14.75
C ALA A 21 7.60 -34.50 15.98
N LEU A 22 6.26 -34.52 16.06
CA LEU A 22 5.52 -34.09 17.25
C LEU A 22 5.77 -35.03 18.44
N ASP A 23 5.74 -36.34 18.20
CA ASP A 23 6.04 -37.35 19.23
C ASP A 23 7.48 -37.21 19.76
N GLU A 24 8.44 -36.87 18.89
CA GLU A 24 9.84 -36.60 19.25
C GLU A 24 10.01 -35.31 20.09
N ILE A 25 9.21 -34.27 19.82
CA ILE A 25 9.18 -33.02 20.62
C ILE A 25 8.63 -33.29 22.02
N ASP A 26 7.56 -34.09 22.11
CA ASP A 26 6.95 -34.45 23.39
C ASP A 26 7.92 -35.27 24.25
N ALA A 27 8.67 -36.19 23.64
CA ALA A 27 9.70 -37.01 24.27
C ALA A 27 11.01 -36.26 24.61
N SER A 28 11.21 -35.04 24.10
CA SER A 28 12.43 -34.27 24.35
C SER A 28 12.55 -33.76 25.79
N SER A 29 13.76 -33.48 26.26
CA SER A 29 14.01 -32.89 27.57
C SER A 29 13.94 -31.34 27.58
N ALA A 30 13.33 -30.73 26.56
CA ALA A 30 13.20 -29.29 26.45
C ALA A 30 12.18 -28.70 27.44
N PRO A 31 12.31 -27.42 27.84
CA PRO A 31 11.32 -26.73 28.67
C PRO A 31 9.93 -26.67 28.02
N ASP A 32 8.87 -26.72 28.82
CA ASP A 32 7.47 -26.81 28.34
C ASP A 32 7.05 -25.69 27.38
N TRP A 33 7.52 -24.46 27.60
CA TRP A 33 7.21 -23.33 26.72
C TRP A 33 7.81 -23.51 25.31
N GLN A 34 8.98 -24.16 25.20
CA GLN A 34 9.66 -24.43 23.93
C GLN A 34 9.00 -25.60 23.19
N LYS A 35 8.51 -26.60 23.95
CA LYS A 35 7.67 -27.68 23.41
C LYS A 35 6.35 -27.13 22.86
N GLN A 36 5.67 -26.27 23.62
CA GLN A 36 4.39 -25.66 23.22
C GLN A 36 4.53 -24.80 21.95
N ALA A 37 5.56 -23.96 21.86
CA ALA A 37 5.80 -23.13 20.68
C ALA A 37 6.12 -23.97 19.42
N SER A 38 6.92 -25.03 19.58
CA SER A 38 7.30 -25.93 18.47
C SER A 38 6.15 -26.83 18.03
N ALA A 39 5.35 -27.33 18.99
CA ALA A 39 4.16 -28.16 18.74
C ALA A 39 3.04 -27.37 18.07
N ALA A 40 2.84 -26.09 18.39
CA ALA A 40 1.80 -25.26 17.81
C ALA A 40 1.91 -25.17 16.27
N SER A 41 3.11 -24.94 15.75
CA SER A 41 3.34 -24.85 14.29
C SER A 41 3.10 -26.18 13.57
N LEU A 42 3.56 -27.30 14.14
CA LEU A 42 3.35 -28.63 13.56
C LEU A 42 1.88 -29.06 13.61
N ASN A 43 1.16 -28.73 14.69
CA ASN A 43 -0.26 -29.03 14.82
C ASN A 43 -1.10 -28.29 13.77
N THR A 44 -0.81 -27.01 13.50
CA THR A 44 -1.46 -26.27 12.40
C THR A 44 -1.22 -26.96 11.05
N GLN A 45 0.03 -27.35 10.76
CA GLN A 45 0.34 -28.03 9.50
C GLN A 45 -0.34 -29.41 9.40
N ILE A 46 -0.40 -30.18 10.49
CA ILE A 46 -1.12 -31.47 10.53
C ILE A 46 -2.61 -31.25 10.27
N MET A 47 -3.20 -30.22 10.88
CA MET A 47 -4.61 -29.87 10.70
C MET A 47 -4.92 -29.53 9.24
N ASP A 48 -4.07 -28.74 8.58
CA ASP A 48 -4.23 -28.41 7.16
C ASP A 48 -4.17 -29.66 6.26
N LEU A 49 -3.20 -30.55 6.49
CA LEU A 49 -3.09 -31.81 5.74
C LEU A 49 -4.27 -32.75 6.01
N ASP A 50 -4.80 -32.76 7.25
CA ASP A 50 -5.98 -33.53 7.61
C ASP A 50 -7.25 -33.04 6.91
N LEU A 51 -7.42 -31.72 6.82
CA LEU A 51 -8.51 -31.11 6.05
C LEU A 51 -8.42 -31.48 4.57
N GLU A 52 -7.23 -31.39 3.95
CA GLU A 52 -7.06 -31.76 2.54
C GLU A 52 -7.35 -33.26 2.27
N LEU A 53 -6.97 -34.14 3.20
CA LEU A 53 -7.23 -35.58 3.12
C LEU A 53 -8.71 -35.90 3.32
N ALA A 54 -9.37 -35.22 4.25
CA ALA A 54 -10.80 -35.35 4.52
C ALA A 54 -11.63 -34.88 3.31
N ASP A 55 -11.27 -33.73 2.73
CA ASP A 55 -11.91 -33.19 1.52
C ASP A 55 -11.81 -34.18 0.35
N TYR A 56 -10.62 -34.75 0.10
CA TYR A 56 -10.44 -35.73 -0.97
C TYR A 56 -11.25 -37.03 -0.72
N ALA A 57 -11.29 -37.50 0.52
CA ALA A 57 -12.06 -38.68 0.90
C ALA A 57 -13.57 -38.43 0.79
N ALA A 58 -14.04 -37.25 1.18
CA ALA A 58 -15.43 -36.83 1.04
C ALA A 58 -15.83 -36.80 -0.45
N LEU A 59 -14.98 -36.22 -1.32
CA LEU A 59 -15.21 -36.19 -2.76
C LEU A 59 -15.27 -37.61 -3.37
N GLN A 60 -14.42 -38.54 -2.94
CA GLN A 60 -14.49 -39.94 -3.39
C GLN A 60 -15.73 -40.70 -2.88
N ALA A 61 -16.20 -40.38 -1.66
CA ALA A 61 -17.33 -41.06 -1.03
C ALA A 61 -18.69 -40.50 -1.49
N SER A 62 -18.74 -39.23 -1.89
CA SER A 62 -19.96 -38.59 -2.33
C SER A 62 -20.27 -38.93 -3.79
N THR A 63 -21.30 -39.74 -4.02
CA THR A 63 -21.98 -39.85 -5.33
C THR A 63 -23.00 -38.72 -5.55
N ALA A 64 -22.89 -37.62 -4.79
CA ALA A 64 -23.94 -36.61 -4.69
C ALA A 64 -23.71 -35.42 -5.64
N SER A 65 -24.79 -35.11 -6.33
CA SER A 65 -25.04 -34.06 -7.30
C SER A 65 -24.79 -32.64 -6.76
N VAL A 66 -24.30 -31.79 -7.66
CA VAL A 66 -24.18 -30.32 -7.56
C VAL A 66 -23.07 -29.83 -6.61
N THR A 67 -21.88 -29.64 -7.17
CA THR A 67 -20.93 -28.67 -6.61
C THR A 67 -21.44 -27.28 -6.98
N ALA A 68 -22.03 -26.55 -6.03
CA ALA A 68 -22.46 -25.18 -6.29
C ALA A 68 -21.23 -24.33 -6.66
N VAL A 69 -21.22 -23.79 -7.88
CA VAL A 69 -20.16 -22.93 -8.39
C VAL A 69 -20.60 -21.48 -8.17
N ALA A 70 -19.98 -20.77 -7.23
CA ALA A 70 -20.37 -19.41 -6.89
C ALA A 70 -20.01 -18.36 -7.96
N ASN A 71 -18.99 -18.63 -8.77
CA ASN A 71 -18.54 -17.76 -9.86
C ASN A 71 -17.84 -18.58 -10.97
N LEU A 72 -17.74 -18.03 -12.18
CA LEU A 72 -17.14 -18.73 -13.32
C LEU A 72 -15.66 -19.13 -13.09
N ALA A 73 -14.92 -18.41 -12.24
CA ALA A 73 -13.53 -18.73 -11.91
C ALA A 73 -13.39 -20.01 -11.07
N ASP A 74 -14.44 -20.43 -10.38
CA ASP A 74 -14.48 -21.69 -9.60
C ASP A 74 -14.88 -22.91 -10.46
N LEU A 75 -15.33 -22.69 -11.71
CA LEU A 75 -15.73 -23.76 -12.62
C LEU A 75 -14.60 -24.77 -12.88
N PRO A 76 -13.36 -24.37 -13.24
CA PRO A 76 -12.28 -25.32 -13.48
C PRO A 76 -11.99 -26.24 -12.30
N ARG A 77 -12.00 -25.69 -11.08
CA ARG A 77 -11.75 -26.47 -9.86
C ARG A 77 -12.89 -27.44 -9.58
N SER A 78 -14.13 -27.03 -9.89
CA SER A 78 -15.31 -27.88 -9.76
C SER A 78 -15.32 -29.03 -10.77
N LEU A 79 -14.79 -28.84 -11.99
CA LEU A 79 -14.61 -29.93 -12.96
C LEU A 79 -13.59 -30.97 -12.47
N VAL A 80 -12.51 -30.54 -11.81
CA VAL A 80 -11.55 -31.46 -11.18
C VAL A 80 -12.21 -32.25 -10.04
N ARG A 81 -13.03 -31.59 -9.21
CA ARG A 81 -13.80 -32.24 -8.14
C ARG A 81 -14.80 -33.25 -8.70
N ALA A 82 -15.52 -32.89 -9.76
CA ALA A 82 -16.47 -33.77 -10.44
C ALA A 82 -15.76 -35.01 -11.00
N ARG A 83 -14.59 -34.86 -11.63
CA ARG A 83 -13.79 -36.01 -12.07
C ARG A 83 -13.46 -36.95 -10.91
N ILE A 84 -13.02 -36.41 -9.76
CA ILE A 84 -12.66 -37.20 -8.58
C ILE A 84 -13.88 -37.92 -8.01
N ALA A 85 -15.03 -37.24 -7.94
CA ALA A 85 -16.29 -37.80 -7.47
C ALA A 85 -16.83 -38.91 -8.39
N LEU A 86 -16.61 -38.78 -9.70
CA LEU A 86 -16.90 -39.83 -10.69
C LEU A 86 -15.88 -40.99 -10.66
N GLY A 87 -14.87 -40.92 -9.80
CA GLY A 87 -13.84 -41.96 -9.68
C GLY A 87 -12.88 -42.05 -10.87
N LEU A 88 -12.88 -41.07 -11.77
CA LEU A 88 -12.08 -41.10 -13.00
C LEU A 88 -10.63 -40.67 -12.73
N THR A 89 -9.68 -41.39 -13.30
CA THR A 89 -8.27 -41.01 -13.32
C THR A 89 -8.00 -39.95 -14.39
N GLN A 90 -6.88 -39.23 -14.26
CA GLN A 90 -6.44 -38.25 -15.26
C GLN A 90 -6.17 -38.90 -16.62
N ARG A 91 -5.72 -40.17 -16.64
CA ARG A 91 -5.56 -40.98 -17.86
C ARG A 91 -6.90 -41.26 -18.53
N GLU A 92 -7.91 -41.70 -17.77
CA GLU A 92 -9.24 -42.00 -18.30
C GLU A 92 -9.95 -40.75 -18.82
N LEU A 93 -9.78 -39.60 -18.16
CA LEU A 93 -10.27 -38.33 -18.70
C LEU A 93 -9.54 -37.95 -20.00
N ALA A 94 -8.22 -38.16 -20.07
CA ALA A 94 -7.44 -37.91 -21.29
C ALA A 94 -7.89 -38.81 -22.45
N GLU A 95 -8.18 -40.08 -22.19
CA GLU A 95 -8.72 -41.03 -23.18
C GLU A 95 -10.08 -40.58 -23.71
N ARG A 96 -10.99 -40.14 -22.83
CA ARG A 96 -12.30 -39.58 -23.25
C ARG A 96 -12.18 -38.30 -24.07
N LEU A 97 -11.13 -37.50 -23.85
CA LEU A 97 -10.86 -36.27 -24.58
C LEU A 97 -10.01 -36.47 -25.85
N GLY A 98 -9.49 -37.67 -26.11
CA GLY A 98 -8.52 -37.90 -27.18
C GLY A 98 -7.19 -37.17 -26.96
N LEU A 99 -6.82 -36.88 -25.71
CA LEU A 99 -5.61 -36.16 -25.33
C LEU A 99 -4.58 -37.08 -24.69
N ARG A 100 -3.33 -36.61 -24.58
CA ARG A 100 -2.31 -37.27 -23.77
C ARG A 100 -2.51 -36.96 -22.29
N GLU A 101 -2.27 -37.94 -21.42
CA GLU A 101 -2.41 -37.78 -19.96
C GLU A 101 -1.63 -36.56 -19.42
N GLN A 102 -0.39 -36.35 -19.89
CA GLN A 102 0.42 -35.19 -19.48
C GLN A 102 -0.26 -33.84 -19.75
N GLN A 103 -1.09 -33.74 -20.78
CA GLN A 103 -1.81 -32.52 -21.10
C GLN A 103 -2.95 -32.26 -20.13
N VAL A 104 -3.69 -33.29 -19.72
CA VAL A 104 -4.72 -33.20 -18.66
C VAL A 104 -4.07 -32.90 -17.31
N GLN A 105 -2.95 -33.53 -16.99
CA GLN A 105 -2.17 -33.21 -15.78
C GLN A 105 -1.77 -31.74 -15.74
N ARG A 106 -1.29 -31.19 -16.86
CA ARG A 106 -0.93 -29.77 -16.96
C ARG A 106 -2.14 -28.87 -16.76
N TYR A 107 -3.27 -29.18 -17.40
CA TYR A 107 -4.51 -28.41 -17.21
C TYR A 107 -4.99 -28.43 -15.76
N GLU A 108 -5.07 -29.59 -15.13
CA GLU A 108 -5.53 -29.67 -13.73
C GLU A 108 -4.54 -29.04 -12.74
N ALA A 109 -3.24 -29.07 -13.04
CA ALA A 109 -2.22 -28.41 -12.22
C ALA A 109 -2.32 -26.88 -12.29
N SER A 110 -2.71 -26.33 -13.44
CA SER A 110 -2.87 -24.89 -13.66
C SER A 110 -4.31 -24.40 -13.48
N ASP A 111 -5.21 -25.19 -12.89
CA ASP A 111 -6.65 -24.90 -12.80
C ASP A 111 -7.24 -24.46 -14.16
N TYR A 112 -6.80 -25.10 -15.25
CA TYR A 112 -7.14 -24.82 -16.64
C TYR A 112 -6.79 -23.39 -17.11
N ALA A 113 -5.89 -22.68 -16.43
CA ALA A 113 -5.40 -21.37 -16.87
C ALA A 113 -4.91 -21.41 -18.32
N GLY A 114 -5.46 -20.54 -19.17
CA GLY A 114 -5.15 -20.45 -20.60
C GLY A 114 -5.89 -21.46 -21.50
N ALA A 115 -6.76 -22.33 -20.96
CA ALA A 115 -7.65 -23.16 -21.76
C ALA A 115 -8.78 -22.32 -22.38
N SER A 116 -9.19 -22.65 -23.61
CA SER A 116 -10.35 -22.00 -24.23
C SER A 116 -11.67 -22.46 -23.60
N VAL A 117 -12.72 -21.65 -23.73
CA VAL A 117 -14.09 -22.04 -23.30
C VAL A 117 -14.53 -23.34 -24.00
N GLY A 118 -14.21 -23.49 -25.28
CA GLY A 118 -14.48 -24.73 -26.02
C GLY A 118 -13.79 -25.95 -25.38
N ARG A 119 -12.56 -25.81 -24.88
CA ARG A 119 -11.87 -26.88 -24.15
C ARG A 119 -12.57 -27.22 -22.83
N LEU A 120 -13.08 -26.23 -22.09
CA LEU A 120 -13.86 -26.51 -20.88
C LEU A 120 -15.17 -27.23 -21.18
N GLN A 121 -15.83 -26.88 -22.30
CA GLN A 121 -17.02 -27.60 -22.78
C GLN A 121 -16.70 -29.04 -23.15
N GLU A 122 -15.61 -29.30 -23.87
CA GLU A 122 -15.14 -30.67 -24.17
C GLU A 122 -14.94 -31.50 -22.90
N VAL A 123 -14.32 -30.90 -21.87
CA VAL A 123 -14.11 -31.54 -20.56
C VAL A 123 -15.43 -31.81 -19.86
N MET A 124 -16.36 -30.86 -19.85
CA MET A 124 -17.69 -31.04 -19.29
C MET A 124 -18.46 -32.18 -19.97
N THR A 125 -18.44 -32.24 -21.30
CA THR A 125 -19.05 -33.33 -22.07
C THR A 125 -18.40 -34.67 -21.76
N ALA A 126 -17.07 -34.74 -21.65
CA ALA A 126 -16.35 -35.97 -21.32
C ALA A 126 -16.66 -36.48 -19.89
N LEU A 127 -17.01 -35.57 -18.98
CA LEU A 127 -17.39 -35.86 -17.59
C LEU A 127 -18.91 -36.06 -17.42
N ASP A 128 -19.72 -35.81 -18.45
CA ASP A 128 -21.18 -35.79 -18.37
C ASP A 128 -21.73 -34.83 -17.29
N VAL A 129 -21.11 -33.64 -17.20
CA VAL A 129 -21.46 -32.59 -16.23
C VAL A 129 -22.13 -31.44 -16.95
N THR A 130 -23.31 -31.04 -16.47
CA THR A 130 -23.99 -29.81 -16.91
C THR A 130 -23.59 -28.62 -16.03
N PHE A 131 -23.52 -27.44 -16.64
CA PHE A 131 -23.35 -26.17 -15.94
C PHE A 131 -24.50 -25.27 -16.35
N ASP A 132 -25.42 -25.04 -15.41
CA ASP A 132 -26.43 -24.00 -15.53
C ASP A 132 -25.92 -22.78 -14.76
N GLY A 133 -25.57 -21.74 -15.51
CA GLY A 133 -25.16 -20.45 -14.96
C GLY A 133 -26.17 -19.38 -15.35
N GLU A 134 -26.73 -18.69 -14.37
CA GLU A 134 -27.50 -17.47 -14.64
C GLU A 134 -26.53 -16.32 -14.88
N VAL A 135 -26.55 -15.75 -16.10
CA VAL A 135 -25.91 -14.46 -16.35
C VAL A 135 -26.83 -13.39 -15.79
N GLY A 136 -26.65 -13.09 -14.50
CA GLY A 136 -27.30 -11.95 -13.88
C GLY A 136 -26.84 -10.68 -14.58
N LEU A 137 -27.75 -10.04 -15.31
CA LEU A 137 -27.60 -8.61 -15.53
C LEU A 137 -27.67 -8.00 -14.13
N PRO A 138 -26.64 -7.24 -13.67
CA PRO A 138 -26.81 -6.43 -12.49
C PRO A 138 -28.09 -5.64 -12.74
N ALA A 139 -29.02 -5.56 -11.78
CA ALA A 139 -30.19 -4.71 -11.91
C ALA A 139 -29.73 -3.35 -12.46
N ALA A 140 -29.95 -3.16 -13.75
CA ALA A 140 -29.18 -2.24 -14.58
C ALA A 140 -29.81 -0.88 -14.39
N ALA A 141 -29.50 -0.26 -13.26
CA ALA A 141 -29.75 1.15 -13.08
C ALA A 141 -28.72 1.80 -12.15
N ASN A 142 -28.14 1.12 -11.15
CA ASN A 142 -27.49 1.89 -10.08
C ASN A 142 -26.28 1.28 -9.35
N ASN A 143 -25.73 0.11 -9.69
CA ASN A 143 -24.58 -0.44 -8.91
C ASN A 143 -23.33 0.44 -8.98
N GLY A 144 -22.95 0.92 -10.16
CA GLY A 144 -21.86 1.90 -10.29
C GLY A 144 -22.14 3.18 -9.51
N ALA A 145 -23.39 3.66 -9.52
CA ALA A 145 -23.81 4.83 -8.75
C ALA A 145 -23.81 4.56 -7.23
N ALA A 146 -24.21 3.37 -6.80
CA ALA A 146 -24.22 2.94 -5.40
C ALA A 146 -22.79 2.80 -4.86
N LEU A 147 -21.89 2.16 -5.62
CA LEU A 147 -20.47 2.11 -5.31
C LEU A 147 -19.86 3.52 -5.21
N ARG A 148 -20.14 4.41 -6.18
CA ARG A 148 -19.69 5.82 -6.10
C ARG A 148 -20.22 6.52 -4.85
N ARG A 149 -21.50 6.31 -4.50
CA ARG A 149 -22.10 6.88 -3.28
C ARG A 149 -21.44 6.32 -2.01
N GLY A 150 -21.20 5.02 -1.93
CA GLY A 150 -20.53 4.38 -0.80
C GLY A 150 -19.11 4.90 -0.62
N LEU A 151 -18.33 4.93 -1.70
CA LEU A 151 -16.95 5.44 -1.66
C LEU A 151 -16.89 6.95 -1.32
N ARG A 152 -17.85 7.77 -1.81
CA ARG A 152 -17.98 9.17 -1.36
C ARG A 152 -18.38 9.27 0.10
N GLY A 153 -19.26 8.38 0.58
CA GLY A 153 -19.74 8.33 1.96
C GLY A 153 -18.61 8.12 2.97
N ILE A 154 -17.56 7.40 2.59
CA ILE A 154 -16.35 7.25 3.41
C ILE A 154 -15.32 8.37 3.20
N GLY A 155 -15.54 9.33 2.33
CA GLY A 155 -14.67 10.51 2.17
C GLY A 155 -13.75 10.55 0.95
N LEU A 156 -13.89 9.63 -0.02
CA LEU A 156 -13.15 9.72 -1.28
C LEU A 156 -13.72 10.82 -2.19
N SER A 157 -12.83 11.66 -2.74
CA SER A 157 -13.21 12.74 -3.65
C SER A 157 -13.65 12.22 -5.02
N SER A 158 -14.50 12.96 -5.73
CA SER A 158 -14.89 12.63 -7.11
C SER A 158 -13.69 12.48 -8.05
N GLU A 159 -12.64 13.29 -7.86
CA GLU A 159 -11.40 13.23 -8.64
C GLU A 159 -10.62 11.94 -8.36
N THR A 160 -10.54 11.53 -7.10
CA THR A 160 -9.92 10.26 -6.71
C THR A 160 -10.71 9.08 -7.29
N LEU A 161 -12.04 9.13 -7.28
CA LEU A 161 -12.87 8.06 -7.84
C LEU A 161 -12.69 7.93 -9.35
N SER A 162 -12.75 9.04 -10.09
CA SER A 162 -12.56 9.00 -11.54
C SER A 162 -11.16 8.53 -11.92
N ARG A 163 -10.11 9.00 -11.21
CA ARG A 163 -8.73 8.63 -11.55
C ARG A 163 -8.30 7.25 -11.05
N ARG A 164 -8.71 6.83 -9.85
CA ARG A 164 -8.13 5.66 -9.16
C ARG A 164 -9.03 4.42 -9.17
N PHE A 165 -10.33 4.60 -9.35
CA PHE A 165 -11.30 3.49 -9.28
C PHE A 165 -11.96 3.22 -10.63
N PHE A 166 -12.52 4.25 -11.27
CA PHE A 166 -13.37 4.09 -12.46
C PHE A 166 -12.68 4.35 -13.80
N GLY A 167 -11.49 4.99 -13.81
CA GLY A 167 -10.75 5.34 -15.02
C GLY A 167 -11.28 6.61 -15.73
N GLN A 168 -10.49 7.16 -16.67
CA GLN A 168 -10.84 8.34 -17.49
C GLN A 168 -11.83 7.99 -18.63
N GLY A 169 -12.86 7.18 -18.35
CA GLY A 169 -13.97 6.92 -19.26
C GLY A 169 -15.18 7.74 -18.83
N SER A 170 -15.80 8.44 -19.78
CA SER A 170 -16.89 9.41 -19.61
C SER A 170 -17.83 9.16 -18.42
N ASP A 171 -18.16 10.24 -17.72
CA ASP A 171 -19.17 10.29 -16.64
C ASP A 171 -20.57 9.75 -17.07
N ASP A 172 -20.77 9.43 -18.35
CA ASP A 172 -22.03 9.02 -18.95
C ASP A 172 -22.10 7.54 -19.45
N ALA A 173 -21.09 6.70 -19.18
CA ALA A 173 -21.19 5.25 -19.47
C ALA A 173 -21.14 4.42 -18.17
N PRO A 174 -22.29 4.12 -17.53
CA PRO A 174 -22.35 3.47 -16.20
C PRO A 174 -21.83 2.03 -16.16
N THR A 175 -21.46 1.44 -17.30
CA THR A 175 -21.24 0.00 -17.46
C THR A 175 -19.79 -0.43 -17.70
N HIS A 176 -18.91 0.43 -18.22
CA HIS A 176 -17.51 0.04 -18.47
C HIS A 176 -16.62 0.50 -17.31
N GLY A 177 -16.09 -0.44 -16.53
CA GLY A 177 -15.11 -0.18 -15.47
C GLY A 177 -15.63 -0.21 -14.03
N TRP A 178 -16.95 -0.19 -13.77
CA TRP A 178 -17.45 -0.22 -12.38
C TRP A 178 -17.17 -1.55 -11.66
N MET A 179 -17.07 -2.67 -12.39
CA MET A 179 -16.68 -3.97 -11.81
C MET A 179 -15.20 -3.97 -11.41
N ILE A 180 -14.34 -3.31 -12.20
CA ILE A 180 -12.94 -3.08 -11.84
C ILE A 180 -12.87 -2.18 -10.61
N ALA A 181 -13.65 -1.10 -10.57
CA ALA A 181 -13.78 -0.24 -9.40
C ALA A 181 -14.26 -1.02 -8.16
N ALA A 182 -15.22 -1.93 -8.32
CA ALA A 182 -15.71 -2.78 -7.24
C ALA A 182 -14.64 -3.75 -6.75
N ALA A 183 -13.89 -4.40 -7.66
CA ALA A 183 -12.77 -5.27 -7.32
C ALA A 183 -11.66 -4.51 -6.59
N ARG A 184 -11.33 -3.30 -7.04
CA ARG A 184 -10.39 -2.40 -6.36
C ARG A 184 -10.88 -2.00 -4.98
N ALA A 185 -12.14 -1.60 -4.85
CA ALA A 185 -12.73 -1.24 -3.57
C ALA A 185 -12.73 -2.44 -2.60
N ALA A 186 -13.15 -3.62 -3.07
CA ALA A 186 -13.09 -4.84 -2.29
C ALA A 186 -11.67 -5.15 -1.82
N ARG A 187 -10.68 -4.98 -2.70
CA ARG A 187 -9.27 -5.20 -2.39
C ARG A 187 -8.69 -4.17 -1.40
N ILE A 188 -8.88 -2.88 -1.65
CA ILE A 188 -8.34 -1.76 -0.85
C ILE A 188 -8.97 -1.73 0.54
N PHE A 189 -10.28 -1.94 0.61
CA PHE A 189 -11.05 -1.85 1.84
C PHE A 189 -11.25 -3.21 2.53
N ASP A 190 -10.70 -4.31 1.99
CA ASP A 190 -10.81 -5.66 2.54
C ASP A 190 -12.27 -6.08 2.75
N LEU A 191 -13.05 -6.02 1.68
CA LEU A 191 -14.49 -6.30 1.67
C LEU A 191 -14.79 -7.53 0.81
N ASP A 192 -15.89 -8.20 1.14
CA ASP A 192 -16.56 -9.06 0.17
C ASP A 192 -16.96 -8.23 -1.06
N ILE A 193 -16.68 -8.75 -2.26
CA ILE A 193 -17.02 -8.11 -3.53
C ILE A 193 -18.53 -7.80 -3.63
N ALA A 194 -19.39 -8.62 -3.04
CA ALA A 194 -20.82 -8.38 -3.01
C ALA A 194 -21.18 -7.05 -2.32
N ARG A 195 -20.47 -6.72 -1.23
CA ARG A 195 -20.66 -5.45 -0.51
C ARG A 195 -20.15 -4.24 -1.32
N ALA A 196 -19.03 -4.40 -2.00
CA ALA A 196 -18.54 -3.37 -2.92
C ALA A 196 -19.54 -3.12 -4.06
N ILE A 197 -20.13 -4.17 -4.64
CA ILE A 197 -21.12 -4.07 -5.71
C ILE A 197 -22.38 -3.31 -5.25
N THR A 198 -22.84 -3.53 -4.02
CA THR A 198 -24.02 -2.84 -3.47
C THR A 198 -23.70 -1.44 -2.92
N GLY A 199 -22.41 -1.06 -2.86
CA GLY A 199 -21.96 0.21 -2.28
C GLY A 199 -22.06 0.25 -0.75
N ASP A 200 -22.26 -0.89 -0.09
CA ASP A 200 -22.20 -1.03 1.37
C ASP A 200 -20.74 -1.10 1.81
N ILE A 201 -20.09 0.06 1.86
CA ILE A 201 -18.70 0.18 2.27
C ILE A 201 -18.68 0.69 3.70
N PRO A 202 -18.41 -0.19 4.69
CA PRO A 202 -18.29 0.24 6.06
C PRO A 202 -17.10 1.18 6.18
N PRO A 203 -17.20 2.21 7.02
CA PRO A 203 -16.03 3.01 7.33
C PRO A 203 -14.97 2.14 8.02
N ARG A 204 -13.69 2.36 7.67
CA ARG A 204 -12.56 1.69 8.31
C ARG A 204 -11.58 2.71 8.88
N THR A 205 -11.00 2.33 10.01
CA THR A 205 -9.91 3.04 10.66
C THR A 205 -8.60 2.67 9.99
N SER A 206 -7.87 3.64 9.45
CA SER A 206 -6.48 3.42 9.01
C SER A 206 -5.56 3.29 10.23
N LEU A 207 -4.50 2.48 10.16
CA LEU A 207 -3.51 2.39 11.26
C LEU A 207 -2.73 3.70 11.43
N ALA A 208 -2.55 4.50 10.37
CA ALA A 208 -2.06 5.88 10.50
C ALA A 208 -3.16 6.91 10.77
N ALA A 209 -4.44 6.51 10.77
CA ALA A 209 -5.48 7.36 11.35
C ALA A 209 -5.33 7.53 12.87
N PHE A 210 -4.31 6.91 13.47
CA PHE A 210 -3.72 7.34 14.75
C PHE A 210 -3.03 8.71 14.69
N ARG A 211 -3.03 9.46 13.56
CA ARG A 211 -2.54 10.87 13.52
C ARG A 211 -3.40 11.91 12.77
N ALA A 212 -4.65 11.65 12.34
CA ALA A 212 -5.49 12.70 11.70
C ALA A 212 -6.99 12.71 12.08
N THR A 213 -7.49 13.88 12.51
CA THR A 213 -8.90 14.40 12.54
C THR A 213 -9.93 14.04 13.65
N ARG A 214 -10.52 15.08 14.30
CA ARG A 214 -11.87 15.14 14.93
C ARG A 214 -12.55 16.50 14.58
N THR A 215 -13.85 16.62 14.29
CA THR A 215 -14.97 16.55 15.25
C THR A 215 -16.29 16.61 14.45
N ALA A 216 -16.84 15.44 14.09
CA ALA A 216 -18.26 15.21 13.75
C ALA A 216 -18.52 13.74 13.32
N ASN A 217 -17.50 12.98 12.92
CA ASN A 217 -17.68 11.59 12.50
C ASN A 217 -16.53 10.69 13.01
N ARG A 218 -16.56 10.33 14.29
CA ARG A 218 -15.70 9.28 14.85
C ARG A 218 -15.94 7.91 14.20
N GLU A 219 -17.05 7.75 13.47
CA GLU A 219 -17.39 6.52 12.77
C GLU A 219 -16.85 6.46 11.34
N ALA A 220 -16.41 7.57 10.70
CA ALA A 220 -15.96 7.57 9.31
C ALA A 220 -14.59 8.25 9.15
N LEU A 221 -13.53 7.50 9.44
CA LEU A 221 -12.18 7.92 9.07
C LEU A 221 -12.02 7.89 7.55
N ASN A 222 -11.41 8.94 7.02
CA ASN A 222 -11.37 9.26 5.59
C ASN A 222 -10.86 8.07 4.77
N GLY A 223 -11.70 7.54 3.88
CA GLY A 223 -11.39 6.45 2.95
C GLY A 223 -10.17 6.71 2.10
N TYR A 224 -9.77 7.99 1.92
CA TYR A 224 -8.50 8.35 1.31
C TYR A 224 -7.28 7.92 2.14
N ALA A 225 -7.34 8.02 3.47
CA ALA A 225 -6.25 7.57 4.34
C ALA A 225 -6.07 6.04 4.28
N VAL A 226 -7.18 5.29 4.26
CA VAL A 226 -7.16 3.84 4.06
C VAL A 226 -6.60 3.48 2.68
N PHE A 227 -7.00 4.20 1.64
CA PHE A 227 -6.43 4.04 0.30
C PHE A 227 -4.91 4.31 0.26
N ALA A 228 -4.46 5.42 0.86
CA ALA A 228 -3.04 5.77 0.91
C ALA A 228 -2.22 4.75 1.71
N GLU A 229 -2.75 4.25 2.83
CA GLU A 229 -2.13 3.17 3.60
C GLU A 229 -2.05 1.87 2.78
N TYR A 230 -3.11 1.55 2.02
CA TYR A 230 -3.09 0.38 1.14
C TYR A 230 -1.96 0.48 0.11
N LEU A 231 -1.81 1.64 -0.54
CA LEU A 231 -0.69 1.92 -1.44
C LEU A 231 0.67 1.78 -0.72
N ALA A 232 0.79 2.26 0.51
CA ALA A 232 2.00 2.13 1.32
C ALA A 232 2.35 0.66 1.59
N ARG A 233 1.37 -0.19 1.88
CA ARG A 233 1.57 -1.65 2.05
C ARG A 233 2.02 -2.32 0.75
N LEU A 234 1.40 -1.96 -0.38
CA LEU A 234 1.83 -2.47 -1.67
C LEU A 234 3.26 -2.05 -2.00
N LEU A 235 3.59 -0.77 -1.75
CA LEU A 235 4.92 -0.22 -1.96
C LEU A 235 5.97 -0.94 -1.12
N LEU A 236 5.63 -1.29 0.13
CA LEU A 236 6.51 -2.05 1.01
C LEU A 236 6.80 -3.46 0.47
N ARG A 237 5.77 -4.16 -0.05
CA ARG A 237 5.91 -5.51 -0.63
C ARG A 237 6.82 -5.53 -1.86
N VAL A 238 6.85 -4.45 -2.63
CA VAL A 238 7.71 -4.34 -3.82
C VAL A 238 9.09 -3.75 -3.53
N CYS A 239 9.31 -3.19 -2.34
CA CYS A 239 10.61 -2.61 -1.98
C CYS A 239 11.70 -3.69 -1.98
N THR A 240 12.81 -3.43 -2.68
CA THR A 240 13.94 -4.35 -2.79
C THR A 240 14.98 -4.17 -1.69
N GLN A 241 14.95 -3.05 -0.99
CA GLN A 241 15.91 -2.72 0.07
C GLN A 241 15.48 -3.28 1.41
N GLU A 242 16.45 -3.68 2.23
CA GLU A 242 16.24 -4.05 3.63
C GLU A 242 16.12 -2.80 4.52
N TYR A 243 15.30 -2.88 5.57
CA TYR A 243 15.16 -1.78 6.50
C TYR A 243 16.39 -1.66 7.41
N ARG A 244 16.91 -0.44 7.52
CA ARG A 244 18.00 -0.06 8.43
C ARG A 244 17.60 1.23 9.15
N PRO A 245 17.97 1.41 10.44
CA PRO A 245 17.77 2.67 11.14
C PRO A 245 18.35 3.85 10.36
N LEU A 246 17.71 5.02 10.48
CA LEU A 246 18.15 6.22 9.79
C LEU A 246 19.35 6.84 10.53
N PRO A 247 20.33 7.44 9.83
CA PRO A 247 21.41 8.18 10.48
C PRO A 247 20.89 9.48 11.10
N SER A 248 21.66 10.04 12.03
CA SER A 248 21.38 11.35 12.62
C SER A 248 21.43 12.49 11.59
N ALA A 249 20.83 13.65 11.91
CA ALA A 249 20.87 14.83 11.03
C ALA A 249 22.31 15.25 10.69
N ALA A 250 23.23 15.21 11.66
CA ALA A 250 24.64 15.55 11.45
C ALA A 250 25.36 14.58 10.50
N GLU A 251 25.09 13.28 10.61
CA GLU A 251 25.63 12.25 9.72
C GLU A 251 25.08 12.40 8.31
N LEU A 252 23.78 12.61 8.16
CA LEU A 252 23.14 12.85 6.87
C LEU A 252 23.68 14.11 6.19
N ARG A 253 23.86 15.21 6.94
CA ARG A 253 24.48 16.44 6.41
C ARG A 253 25.90 16.21 5.93
N THR A 254 26.71 15.52 6.73
CA THR A 254 28.10 15.21 6.37
C THR A 254 28.15 14.33 5.13
N ARG A 255 27.26 13.35 5.04
CA ARG A 255 27.18 12.40 3.92
C ARG A 255 26.72 13.06 2.62
N LEU A 256 25.71 13.91 2.69
CA LEU A 256 25.07 14.50 1.51
C LEU A 256 25.75 15.80 1.06
N GLY A 257 26.33 16.59 1.96
CA GLY A 257 27.09 17.79 1.60
C GLY A 257 26.31 18.73 0.68
N ASP A 258 26.91 19.06 -0.47
CA ASP A 258 26.34 19.98 -1.47
C ASP A 258 25.05 19.45 -2.12
N ASP A 259 24.80 18.14 -2.07
CA ASP A 259 23.55 17.54 -2.57
C ASP A 259 22.31 18.00 -1.77
N LEU A 260 22.48 18.44 -0.51
CA LEU A 260 21.41 19.08 0.28
C LEU A 260 21.15 20.54 -0.11
N VAL A 261 22.05 21.15 -0.87
CA VAL A 261 21.93 22.52 -1.37
C VAL A 261 21.33 22.50 -2.76
N GLU A 262 21.88 21.67 -3.65
CA GLU A 262 21.52 21.64 -5.07
C GLU A 262 20.23 20.86 -5.35
N ARG A 263 20.02 19.73 -4.65
CA ARG A 263 18.92 18.79 -4.93
C ARG A 263 18.40 18.09 -3.66
N PRO A 264 18.03 18.84 -2.61
CA PRO A 264 17.71 18.28 -1.29
C PRO A 264 16.63 17.19 -1.34
N LEU A 265 15.59 17.36 -2.15
CA LEU A 265 14.50 16.39 -2.25
C LEU A 265 14.98 15.05 -2.84
N GLU A 266 15.71 15.08 -3.96
CA GLU A 266 16.19 13.85 -4.60
C GLU A 266 17.11 13.08 -3.65
N SER A 267 18.06 13.79 -3.04
CA SER A 267 19.08 13.24 -2.15
C SER A 267 18.47 12.59 -0.91
N LEU A 268 17.53 13.28 -0.24
CA LEU A 268 16.81 12.72 0.90
C LEU A 268 15.92 11.54 0.49
N THR A 269 15.27 11.62 -0.67
CA THR A 269 14.43 10.51 -1.16
C THR A 269 15.28 9.26 -1.39
N ARG A 270 16.44 9.38 -2.03
CA ARG A 270 17.37 8.25 -2.25
C ARG A 270 17.85 7.66 -0.93
N VAL A 271 18.27 8.49 0.03
CA VAL A 271 18.70 8.02 1.35
C VAL A 271 17.58 7.26 2.07
N ALA A 272 16.34 7.76 2.03
CA ALA A 272 15.20 7.05 2.61
C ALA A 272 15.07 5.65 2.02
N TRP A 273 15.12 5.53 0.69
CA TRP A 273 15.05 4.23 0.00
C TRP A 273 16.22 3.31 0.32
N GLU A 274 17.45 3.81 0.36
CA GLU A 274 18.66 3.03 0.70
C GLU A 274 18.64 2.46 2.12
N HIS A 275 17.97 3.15 3.06
CA HIS A 275 17.70 2.66 4.41
C HIS A 275 16.44 1.79 4.48
N GLY A 276 15.85 1.47 3.33
CA GLY A 276 14.64 0.68 3.24
C GLY A 276 13.43 1.39 3.86
N VAL A 277 13.33 2.70 3.72
CA VAL A 277 12.15 3.51 4.07
C VAL A 277 11.48 3.96 2.77
N PRO A 278 10.46 3.23 2.26
CA PRO A 278 9.79 3.60 1.02
C PRO A 278 9.11 4.96 1.11
N VAL A 279 9.24 5.75 0.06
CA VAL A 279 8.59 7.07 -0.06
C VAL A 279 7.52 7.00 -1.16
N LEU A 280 6.25 7.16 -0.77
CA LEU A 280 5.07 7.11 -1.61
C LEU A 280 4.64 8.54 -2.01
N PRO A 281 4.81 8.93 -3.29
CA PRO A 281 4.36 10.24 -3.75
C PRO A 281 2.86 10.23 -4.08
N LEU A 282 2.09 11.09 -3.41
CA LEU A 282 0.66 11.23 -3.60
C LEU A 282 0.32 12.60 -4.22
N ARG A 283 -0.67 12.63 -5.11
CA ARG A 283 -1.11 13.84 -5.82
C ARG A 283 -2.61 14.14 -5.67
N ASP A 284 -3.35 13.22 -5.07
CA ASP A 284 -4.79 13.33 -4.90
C ASP A 284 -5.18 14.31 -3.78
N ARG A 285 -6.33 14.97 -3.92
CA ARG A 285 -6.92 15.79 -2.86
C ARG A 285 -7.33 14.93 -1.66
N GLY A 286 -7.28 15.47 -0.45
CA GLY A 286 -7.54 14.72 0.79
C GLY A 286 -6.86 15.35 2.01
N ALA A 287 -7.03 14.74 3.19
CA ALA A 287 -6.94 15.40 4.49
C ALA A 287 -5.54 15.55 5.14
N PHE A 288 -4.44 15.12 4.51
CA PHE A 288 -3.09 15.23 5.09
C PHE A 288 -2.05 15.70 4.05
N HIS A 289 -0.95 16.25 4.57
CA HIS A 289 0.21 16.71 3.80
C HIS A 289 1.37 15.69 3.82
N GLY A 290 1.69 15.14 4.99
CA GLY A 290 2.62 14.02 5.14
C GLY A 290 1.97 12.93 5.98
N ALA A 291 2.47 11.71 5.84
CA ALA A 291 2.09 10.61 6.72
C ALA A 291 3.24 9.62 6.84
N CYS A 292 3.54 9.19 8.06
CA CYS A 292 4.44 8.08 8.31
C CYS A 292 3.66 6.87 8.86
N TRP A 293 3.60 5.78 8.10
CA TRP A 293 3.04 4.51 8.54
C TRP A 293 4.14 3.60 9.06
N ARG A 294 3.88 2.85 10.15
CA ARG A 294 4.69 1.67 10.50
C ARG A 294 3.91 0.39 10.19
N ILE A 295 4.35 -0.31 9.15
CA ILE A 295 3.74 -1.56 8.67
C ILE A 295 4.71 -2.68 8.99
N GLU A 296 4.29 -3.66 9.80
CA GLU A 296 5.14 -4.79 10.21
C GLU A 296 6.49 -4.37 10.83
N GLY A 297 6.48 -3.25 11.58
CA GLY A 297 7.70 -2.70 12.20
C GLY A 297 8.62 -1.94 11.24
N ARG A 298 8.21 -1.70 9.99
CA ARG A 298 8.98 -0.95 8.98
C ARG A 298 8.26 0.36 8.61
N PRO A 299 8.95 1.52 8.62
CA PRO A 299 8.34 2.79 8.26
C PRO A 299 8.15 2.92 6.74
N VAL A 300 7.05 3.55 6.34
CA VAL A 300 6.74 3.99 4.97
C VAL A 300 6.25 5.42 5.05
N ILE A 301 6.78 6.30 4.21
CA ILE A 301 6.46 7.73 4.21
C ILE A 301 5.58 8.04 3.01
N GLY A 302 4.44 8.68 3.24
CA GLY A 302 3.58 9.26 2.21
C GLY A 302 3.81 10.75 2.12
N LEU A 303 4.19 11.24 0.94
CA LEU A 303 4.39 12.66 0.69
C LEU A 303 3.28 13.22 -0.19
N LYS A 304 2.71 14.32 0.26
CA LYS A 304 1.66 15.03 -0.47
C LYS A 304 1.69 16.53 -0.20
N ASN A 305 2.14 17.31 -1.17
CA ASN A 305 2.02 18.76 -1.10
C ASN A 305 1.24 19.32 -2.29
N THR A 306 0.47 20.38 -2.04
CA THR A 306 -0.18 21.15 -3.10
C THR A 306 0.83 22.00 -3.87
N PHE A 307 1.96 22.35 -3.24
CA PHE A 307 3.06 23.04 -3.89
C PHE A 307 3.94 22.06 -4.69
N ARG A 308 4.40 22.49 -5.86
CA ARG A 308 5.35 21.73 -6.70
C ARG A 308 6.81 21.93 -6.32
N SER A 309 7.09 22.80 -5.35
CA SER A 309 8.45 23.18 -4.93
C SER A 309 9.20 21.98 -4.36
N PRO A 310 10.36 21.59 -4.93
CA PRO A 310 11.20 20.53 -4.39
C PRO A 310 11.66 20.81 -2.96
N ASP A 311 12.01 22.06 -2.64
CA ASP A 311 12.41 22.49 -1.30
C ASP A 311 11.34 22.17 -0.24
N ARG A 312 10.08 22.54 -0.51
CA ARG A 312 8.98 22.30 0.45
C ARG A 312 8.70 20.82 0.64
N TRP A 313 8.86 20.01 -0.41
CA TRP A 313 8.78 18.56 -0.30
C TRP A 313 9.97 17.98 0.46
N ALA A 314 11.18 18.55 0.31
CA ALA A 314 12.36 18.12 1.05
C ALA A 314 12.20 18.37 2.55
N PHE A 315 11.66 19.54 2.93
CA PHE A 315 11.33 19.85 4.33
C PHE A 315 10.30 18.87 4.88
N LEU A 316 9.22 18.62 4.14
CA LEU A 316 8.20 17.64 4.52
C LEU A 316 8.79 16.23 4.67
N LEU A 317 9.65 15.80 3.76
CA LEU A 317 10.31 14.50 3.86
C LEU A 317 11.24 14.43 5.08
N ALA A 318 12.03 15.47 5.34
CA ALA A 318 12.90 15.53 6.51
C ALA A 318 12.09 15.44 7.82
N HIS A 319 10.96 16.13 7.88
CA HIS A 319 10.01 16.06 9.00
C HIS A 319 9.48 14.62 9.19
N GLU A 320 9.03 13.96 8.12
CA GLU A 320 8.52 12.58 8.21
C GLU A 320 9.61 11.55 8.52
N LEU A 321 10.86 11.78 8.10
CA LEU A 321 12.00 10.93 8.47
C LEU A 321 12.24 10.96 10.00
N HIS A 322 12.04 12.10 10.65
CA HIS A 322 12.10 12.17 12.11
C HIS A 322 11.05 11.27 12.76
N HIS A 323 9.80 11.31 12.26
CA HIS A 323 8.73 10.43 12.74
C HIS A 323 8.95 8.95 12.45
N ALA A 324 9.63 8.63 11.35
CA ALA A 324 9.99 7.25 11.03
C ALA A 324 10.95 6.67 12.08
N ASP A 325 11.90 7.47 12.57
CA ASP A 325 12.88 7.06 13.58
C ASP A 325 12.38 7.22 15.03
N ASN A 326 11.50 8.20 15.27
CA ASN A 326 10.96 8.54 16.58
C ASN A 326 9.43 8.36 16.61
N PRO A 327 8.94 7.10 16.63
CA PRO A 327 7.51 6.86 16.75
C PRO A 327 7.03 7.35 18.13
N SER A 328 6.05 8.27 18.14
CA SER A 328 5.44 8.72 19.38
C SER A 328 4.64 7.59 20.05
N GLU A 329 4.75 7.44 21.37
CA GLU A 329 4.00 6.45 22.15
C GLU A 329 2.50 6.78 22.33
N GLY A 330 2.04 7.92 21.80
CA GLY A 330 0.65 8.36 21.87
C GLY A 330 0.18 9.01 20.57
N ALA A 331 -1.04 8.65 20.13
CA ALA A 331 -1.77 9.35 19.09
C ALA A 331 -2.35 10.65 19.62
N VAL A 332 -1.62 11.73 19.47
CA VAL A 332 -2.30 13.00 19.23
C VAL A 332 -2.48 13.08 17.72
N LEU A 333 -3.67 13.43 17.25
CA LEU A 333 -3.99 13.58 15.82
C LEU A 333 -3.83 15.05 15.38
N GLU A 334 -3.35 15.29 14.15
CA GLU A 334 -3.22 16.63 13.52
C GLU A 334 -4.47 17.50 13.60
N ALA A 335 -5.62 16.85 13.70
CA ALA A 335 -6.89 17.55 13.79
C ALA A 335 -7.73 17.16 15.00
N ASP A 336 -7.11 16.69 16.08
CA ASP A 336 -7.65 16.83 17.44
C ASP A 336 -7.45 18.25 17.98
N LEU A 337 -6.61 19.03 17.30
CA LEU A 337 -6.19 20.37 17.68
C LEU A 337 -6.30 21.30 16.47
N PRO A 338 -6.62 22.59 16.65
CA PRO A 338 -6.34 23.61 15.65
C PRO A 338 -4.89 23.49 15.14
N VAL A 339 -4.64 23.76 13.85
CA VAL A 339 -3.30 23.63 13.23
C VAL A 339 -2.19 24.31 14.06
N ALA A 340 -2.50 25.44 14.70
CA ALA A 340 -1.58 26.12 15.61
C ALA A 340 -1.23 25.25 16.84
N GLU A 341 -2.24 24.71 17.52
CA GLU A 341 -2.07 23.84 18.69
C GLU A 341 -1.44 22.48 18.33
N TRP A 342 -1.70 21.96 17.12
CA TRP A 342 -1.03 20.77 16.61
C TRP A 342 0.47 21.00 16.42
N ARG A 343 0.86 22.09 15.75
CA ARG A 343 2.26 22.46 15.58
C ARG A 343 2.98 22.73 16.90
N GLU A 344 2.22 22.99 17.97
CA GLU A 344 2.73 23.11 19.33
C GLU A 344 2.88 21.77 20.07
N GLN A 345 2.59 20.63 19.42
CA GLN A 345 2.94 19.33 19.98
C GLN A 345 4.47 19.18 20.06
N PRO A 346 5.01 18.61 21.16
CA PRO A 346 6.44 18.39 21.28
C PRO A 346 7.03 17.54 20.14
N ALA A 347 6.30 16.53 19.66
CA ALA A 347 6.74 15.67 18.57
C ALA A 347 6.82 16.42 17.23
N GLU A 348 5.86 17.30 16.95
CA GLU A 348 5.83 18.10 15.72
C GLU A 348 6.93 19.17 15.72
N ARG A 349 7.14 19.84 16.86
CA ARG A 349 8.28 20.76 17.02
C ARG A 349 9.61 20.05 16.85
N ALA A 350 9.77 18.86 17.43
CA ALA A 350 11.00 18.08 17.28
C ALA A 350 11.24 17.66 15.83
N ALA A 351 10.18 17.32 15.08
CA ALA A 351 10.27 17.00 13.66
C ALA A 351 10.63 18.24 12.81
N ASP A 352 10.03 19.39 13.07
CA ASP A 352 10.37 20.66 12.41
C ASP A 352 11.80 21.11 12.73
N ASP A 353 12.23 21.00 13.99
CA ASP A 353 13.59 21.31 14.43
C ASP A 353 14.62 20.37 13.77
N PHE A 354 14.32 19.06 13.72
CA PHE A 354 15.14 18.09 13.00
C PHE A 354 15.25 18.42 11.50
N ALA A 355 14.12 18.76 10.85
CA ALA A 355 14.11 19.12 9.45
C ALA A 355 14.93 20.39 9.17
N ALA A 356 14.78 21.42 10.01
CA ALA A 356 15.57 22.64 9.93
C ALA A 356 17.06 22.38 10.16
N GLU A 357 17.42 21.58 11.17
CA GLU A 357 18.81 21.22 11.44
C GLU A 357 19.41 20.43 10.27
N LEU A 358 18.72 19.41 9.77
CA LEU A 358 19.16 18.58 8.65
C LEU A 358 19.37 19.41 7.37
N LEU A 359 18.43 20.29 7.03
CA LEU A 359 18.46 21.01 5.76
C LEU A 359 19.27 22.31 5.80
N LEU A 360 19.16 23.08 6.88
CA LEU A 360 19.78 24.41 7.01
C LEU A 360 21.00 24.43 7.93
N GLY A 361 21.20 23.37 8.72
CA GLY A 361 22.31 23.26 9.66
C GLY A 361 22.07 24.02 10.97
N PRO A 362 22.98 23.83 11.96
CA PRO A 362 22.83 24.41 13.29
C PRO A 362 22.94 25.94 13.33
N THR A 363 23.42 26.56 12.25
CA THR A 363 23.60 28.00 12.13
C THR A 363 22.39 28.73 11.55
N ALA A 364 21.30 28.04 11.20
CA ALA A 364 20.12 28.61 10.55
C ALA A 364 19.58 29.86 11.28
N GLU A 365 19.44 29.81 12.61
CA GLU A 365 18.98 30.95 13.41
C GLU A 365 19.95 32.14 13.39
N ALA A 366 21.26 31.87 13.35
CA ALA A 366 22.26 32.93 13.21
C ALA A 366 22.19 33.58 11.82
N MET A 367 21.95 32.78 10.78
CA MET A 367 21.78 33.27 9.41
C MET A 367 20.56 34.19 9.28
N VAL A 368 19.42 33.84 9.89
CA VAL A 368 18.23 34.71 9.93
C VAL A 368 18.56 36.06 10.57
N ARG A 369 19.27 36.06 11.71
CA ARG A 369 19.68 37.31 12.37
C ARG A 369 20.58 38.17 11.47
N VAL A 370 21.52 37.56 10.75
CA VAL A 370 22.38 38.27 9.80
C VAL A 370 21.55 38.89 8.67
N ALA A 371 20.60 38.15 8.10
CA ALA A 371 19.73 38.66 7.05
C ALA A 371 18.89 39.87 7.53
N VAL A 372 18.26 39.77 8.71
CA VAL A 372 17.47 40.84 9.31
C VAL A 372 18.35 42.07 9.64
N GLN A 373 19.56 41.86 10.14
CA GLN A 373 20.50 42.94 10.44
C GLN A 373 20.94 43.68 9.17
N ARG A 374 21.29 42.96 8.09
CA ARG A 374 21.67 43.56 6.81
C ARG A 374 20.52 44.31 6.15
N ALA A 375 19.30 43.79 6.29
CA ALA A 375 18.08 44.46 5.84
C ALA A 375 17.72 45.70 6.69
N GLY A 376 18.44 45.98 7.79
CA GLY A 376 18.17 47.10 8.68
C GLY A 376 16.81 46.99 9.37
N GLY A 377 16.32 45.77 9.62
CA GLY A 377 15.00 45.51 10.20
C GLY A 377 13.82 45.77 9.25
N GLN A 378 14.08 46.13 7.98
CA GLN A 378 13.03 46.39 7.00
C GLN A 378 12.72 45.13 6.20
N ALA A 379 11.52 44.56 6.41
CA ALA A 379 11.09 43.34 5.75
C ALA A 379 11.17 43.39 4.21
N ALA A 380 10.93 44.56 3.61
CA ALA A 380 11.03 44.76 2.17
C ALA A 380 12.44 44.55 1.62
N ARG A 381 13.48 44.78 2.43
CA ARG A 381 14.89 44.62 2.04
C ARG A 381 15.41 43.19 2.22
N LEU A 382 14.66 42.32 2.89
CA LEU A 382 15.06 40.91 3.08
C LEU A 382 15.21 40.17 1.76
N VAL A 383 14.42 40.53 0.73
CA VAL A 383 14.49 39.90 -0.60
C VAL A 383 15.88 40.03 -1.23
N ASP A 384 16.60 41.11 -0.94
CA ASP A 384 17.94 41.37 -1.48
C ASP A 384 19.05 40.67 -0.66
N GLU A 385 18.83 40.48 0.64
CA GLU A 385 19.84 39.95 1.56
C GLU A 385 19.79 38.42 1.72
N VAL A 386 18.59 37.84 1.68
CA VAL A 386 18.36 36.40 1.87
C VAL A 386 19.17 35.54 0.88
N PRO A 387 19.25 35.85 -0.42
CA PRO A 387 20.09 35.10 -1.36
C PRO A 387 21.57 35.07 -0.99
N ALA A 388 22.14 36.21 -0.61
CA ALA A 388 23.55 36.31 -0.24
C ALA A 388 23.85 35.54 1.06
N VAL A 389 22.92 35.54 2.01
CA VAL A 389 23.06 34.81 3.27
C VAL A 389 22.91 33.29 3.06
N ALA A 390 21.96 32.85 2.24
CA ALA A 390 21.79 31.44 1.89
C ALA A 390 23.06 30.88 1.23
N ALA A 391 23.60 31.61 0.25
CA ALA A 391 24.84 31.24 -0.44
C ALA A 391 26.04 31.18 0.53
N ALA A 392 26.19 32.16 1.42
CA ALA A 392 27.27 32.16 2.41
C ALA A 392 27.15 31.03 3.44
N GLY A 393 25.93 30.58 3.75
CA GLY A 393 25.67 29.46 4.64
C GLY A 393 25.73 28.08 3.96
N ASN A 394 25.91 28.04 2.64
CA ASN A 394 25.81 26.83 1.82
C ASN A 394 24.52 26.04 2.09
N VAL A 395 23.36 26.71 1.90
CA VAL A 395 22.02 26.11 2.06
C VAL A 395 21.13 26.45 0.86
N SER A 396 20.11 25.64 0.61
CA SER A 396 19.10 25.96 -0.42
C SER A 396 18.43 27.31 -0.13
N LEU A 397 18.33 28.14 -1.18
CA LEU A 397 17.70 29.44 -1.11
C LEU A 397 16.22 29.35 -0.72
N GLY A 398 15.45 28.46 -1.35
CA GLY A 398 14.02 28.36 -1.08
C GLY A 398 13.73 27.82 0.31
N LEU A 399 14.50 26.83 0.79
CA LEU A 399 14.41 26.35 2.17
C LEU A 399 14.74 27.45 3.18
N PHE A 400 15.80 28.22 2.96
CA PHE A 400 16.17 29.31 3.84
C PHE A 400 15.15 30.46 3.80
N ALA A 401 14.57 30.74 2.63
CA ALA A 401 13.52 31.74 2.49
C ALA A 401 12.25 31.36 3.27
N ASP A 402 11.78 30.11 3.19
CA ASP A 402 10.65 29.65 3.99
C ASP A 402 10.96 29.72 5.50
N HIS A 403 12.21 29.42 5.91
CA HIS A 403 12.65 29.57 7.31
C HIS A 403 12.62 31.03 7.79
N VAL A 404 13.08 31.96 6.96
CA VAL A 404 12.99 33.41 7.23
C VAL A 404 11.53 33.85 7.34
N ALA A 405 10.65 33.38 6.44
CA ALA A 405 9.22 33.69 6.46
C ALA A 405 8.54 33.24 7.76
N ALA A 406 8.86 32.04 8.22
CA ALA A 406 8.35 31.50 9.47
C ALA A 406 8.77 32.36 10.68
N ARG A 407 10.03 32.81 10.72
CA ARG A 407 10.56 33.66 11.81
C ARG A 407 10.02 35.10 11.76
N THR A 408 9.92 35.71 10.58
CA THR A 408 9.36 37.07 10.45
C THR A 408 7.86 37.11 10.75
N GLY A 409 7.15 36.00 10.48
CA GLY A 409 5.73 35.84 10.81
C GLY A 409 5.45 35.94 12.31
N GLN A 410 6.38 35.47 13.16
CA GLN A 410 6.28 35.61 14.63
C GLN A 410 6.34 37.08 15.07
N SER A 411 6.95 37.95 14.26
CA SER A 411 7.01 39.40 14.48
C SER A 411 5.87 40.16 13.79
N GLY A 412 4.85 39.47 13.29
CA GLY A 412 3.68 40.06 12.62
C GLY A 412 3.89 40.43 11.15
N VAL A 413 5.03 40.07 10.55
CA VAL A 413 5.35 40.38 9.15
C VAL A 413 5.06 39.15 8.27
N ASN A 414 4.11 39.28 7.35
CA ASN A 414 3.82 38.22 6.38
C ASN A 414 4.80 38.26 5.20
N TRP A 415 5.83 37.42 5.24
CA TRP A 415 6.87 37.33 4.20
C TRP A 415 6.75 36.08 3.29
N TRP A 416 5.74 35.22 3.52
CA TRP A 416 5.48 34.02 2.73
C TRP A 416 5.31 34.26 1.21
N PRO A 417 4.66 35.35 0.75
CA PRO A 417 4.57 35.64 -0.68
C PRO A 417 5.94 35.86 -1.33
N THR A 418 6.86 36.56 -0.64
CA THR A 418 8.22 36.80 -1.12
C THR A 418 9.06 35.53 -1.07
N ALA A 419 9.00 34.76 0.01
CA ALA A 419 9.67 33.46 0.09
C ALA A 419 9.26 32.53 -1.06
N THR A 420 7.96 32.49 -1.37
CA THR A 420 7.42 31.68 -2.48
C THR A 420 8.06 32.03 -3.82
N GLN A 421 8.41 33.30 -4.06
CA GLN A 421 9.08 33.75 -5.29
C GLN A 421 10.56 33.37 -5.36
N LEU A 422 11.20 33.11 -4.21
CA LEU A 422 12.62 32.80 -4.10
C LEU A 422 12.93 31.30 -4.25
N HIS A 423 11.91 30.43 -4.31
CA HIS A 423 12.15 29.03 -4.63
C HIS A 423 12.62 28.88 -6.08
N SER A 424 13.74 28.18 -6.24
CA SER A 424 14.20 27.70 -7.53
C SER A 424 13.48 26.41 -7.87
N GLY A 425 12.79 26.35 -9.01
CA GLY A 425 12.17 25.10 -9.45
C GLY A 425 11.18 25.26 -10.60
N THR A 426 11.61 24.84 -11.79
CA THR A 426 10.70 24.44 -12.88
C THR A 426 10.36 22.94 -12.79
N GLU A 427 11.09 22.18 -11.98
CA GLU A 427 10.90 20.74 -11.80
C GLU A 427 9.76 20.40 -10.84
N ASP A 428 9.00 19.38 -11.18
CA ASP A 428 7.86 18.93 -10.40
C ASP A 428 8.33 17.98 -9.29
N ALA A 429 8.25 18.42 -8.03
CA ALA A 429 8.65 17.62 -6.86
C ALA A 429 8.02 16.22 -6.83
N TRP A 430 6.78 16.07 -7.29
CA TRP A 430 6.13 14.76 -7.36
C TRP A 430 6.80 13.84 -8.37
N LEU A 431 7.28 14.38 -9.51
CA LEU A 431 8.04 13.61 -10.50
C LEU A 431 9.39 13.16 -9.94
N ILE A 432 10.07 14.01 -9.17
CA ILE A 432 11.37 13.67 -8.55
C ILE A 432 11.20 12.43 -7.64
N VAL A 433 10.24 12.49 -6.70
CA VAL A 433 10.00 11.39 -5.76
C VAL A 433 9.50 10.14 -6.48
N ARG A 434 8.59 10.28 -7.45
CA ARG A 434 8.09 9.15 -8.24
C ARG A 434 9.20 8.49 -9.03
N ASN A 435 10.04 9.26 -9.72
CA ASN A 435 11.07 8.67 -10.57
C ASN A 435 12.11 7.92 -9.73
N CYS A 436 12.45 8.41 -8.53
CA CYS A 436 13.32 7.69 -7.60
C CYS A 436 12.78 6.30 -7.22
N LEU A 437 11.46 6.12 -7.12
CA LEU A 437 10.88 4.84 -6.71
C LEU A 437 11.31 3.69 -7.63
N PHE A 438 11.42 3.93 -8.95
CA PHE A 438 11.67 2.87 -9.93
C PHE A 438 13.04 2.21 -9.75
N ASP A 439 13.98 2.88 -9.10
CA ASP A 439 15.30 2.33 -8.79
C ASP A 439 15.23 1.26 -7.67
N TYR A 440 14.15 1.23 -6.88
CA TYR A 440 14.06 0.46 -5.62
C TYR A 440 12.87 -0.48 -5.51
N VAL A 441 12.06 -0.60 -6.57
CA VAL A 441 10.85 -1.44 -6.56
C VAL A 441 10.91 -2.55 -7.59
N ASP A 442 10.39 -3.71 -7.20
CA ASP A 442 10.13 -4.86 -8.08
C ASP A 442 8.62 -5.12 -8.14
N LEU A 443 7.96 -4.53 -9.14
CA LEU A 443 6.51 -4.65 -9.35
C LEU A 443 6.06 -6.08 -9.69
N THR A 444 6.98 -6.98 -10.05
CA THR A 444 6.64 -8.38 -10.36
C THR A 444 6.20 -9.16 -9.12
N ARG A 445 6.51 -8.65 -7.92
CA ARG A 445 6.09 -9.21 -6.62
C ARG A 445 4.61 -9.03 -6.29
N LEU A 446 3.89 -8.23 -7.07
CA LEU A 446 2.45 -8.02 -6.91
C LEU A 446 1.66 -8.83 -7.94
N ASP A 447 0.47 -9.26 -7.54
CA ASP A 447 -0.54 -9.74 -8.49
C ASP A 447 -1.01 -8.60 -9.42
N SER A 448 -1.72 -8.93 -10.48
CA SER A 448 -2.13 -7.94 -11.49
C SER A 448 -2.98 -6.81 -10.91
N LEU A 449 -3.91 -7.12 -10.00
CA LEU A 449 -4.83 -6.11 -9.44
C LEU A 449 -4.07 -5.15 -8.51
N ASP A 450 -3.23 -5.69 -7.62
CA ASP A 450 -2.40 -4.88 -6.72
C ASP A 450 -1.42 -4.00 -7.52
N ARG A 451 -0.82 -4.56 -8.56
CA ARG A 451 0.09 -3.82 -9.43
C ARG A 451 -0.62 -2.65 -10.11
N ASP A 452 -1.80 -2.89 -10.68
CA ASP A 452 -2.60 -1.84 -11.31
C ASP A 452 -3.03 -0.78 -10.29
N ILE A 453 -3.44 -1.17 -9.08
CA ILE A 453 -3.76 -0.22 -7.99
C ILE A 453 -2.55 0.65 -7.64
N LEU A 454 -1.36 0.06 -7.52
CA LEU A 454 -0.15 0.80 -7.18
C LEU A 454 0.26 1.76 -8.30
N ILE A 455 0.32 1.27 -9.55
CA ILE A 455 0.66 2.06 -10.76
C ILE A 455 -0.26 3.27 -10.88
N ASP A 456 -1.57 3.05 -10.82
CA ASP A 456 -2.52 4.15 -10.85
C ASP A 456 -2.29 5.06 -9.64
N GLY A 457 -2.15 4.51 -8.42
CA GLY A 457 -1.90 5.29 -7.21
C GLY A 457 -0.73 6.28 -7.32
N ILE A 458 0.38 5.85 -7.95
CA ILE A 458 1.57 6.69 -8.19
C ILE A 458 1.51 7.48 -9.51
N GLY A 459 0.37 7.50 -10.18
CA GLY A 459 0.10 8.35 -11.36
C GLY A 459 0.93 8.00 -12.60
N LEU A 460 1.19 6.71 -12.80
CA LEU A 460 1.50 6.15 -14.11
C LEU A 460 0.20 5.78 -14.82
#